data_AF-A0A965K1M4-F1
#
_entry.id   AF-A0A965K1M4-F1
#
_cell.length_a   1.000
_cell.length_b   1.000
_cell.length_c   1.000
_cell.angle_alpha   90.00
_cell.angle_beta   90.00
_cell.angle_gamma   90.00
#
_symmetry.space_group_name_H-M   'P 1'
#
loop_
_entity.id
_entity.type
_entity.pdbx_description
1 polymer ?
#
loop_
_entity_poly.entity_id
_entity_poly.type
_entity_poly.pdbx_seq_one_letter_code
_entity_poly.pdbx_strand_id
1 'polypeptide(L)'
;LSLNIAQAFGLFGLVNVLLAAFNLLPFPPLDGSAIIERLVPQRHIARYYALRQSAMPVLFGFLLLNGLFFHLGSGMLDSLLNAFERLAFKS
;
A
#
# COMPACT_ATOMS: atom_id res chain seq x y z
N LEU A 1 -4.08 24.98 11.46
CA LEU A 1 -3.33 23.81 11.97
C LEU A 1 -1.94 23.87 11.35
N SER A 2 -0.94 24.43 12.04
CA SER A 2 0.43 24.43 11.53
C SER A 2 1.06 23.07 11.82
N LEU A 3 1.16 22.21 10.81
CA LEU A 3 1.91 20.96 10.91
C LEU A 3 3.36 21.33 11.24
N ASN A 4 3.86 20.89 12.39
CA ASN A 4 5.27 21.12 12.70
C ASN A 4 6.14 20.18 11.84
N ILE A 5 7.38 20.56 11.57
CA ILE A 5 8.27 19.80 10.67
C ILE A 5 8.46 18.36 11.19
N ALA A 6 8.54 18.18 12.51
CA ALA A 6 8.67 16.86 13.13
C ALA A 6 7.46 15.93 12.82
N GLN A 7 6.24 16.45 12.86
CA GLN A 7 5.02 15.72 12.50
C GLN A 7 5.02 15.34 11.02
N ALA A 8 5.47 16.23 10.13
CA ALA A 8 5.56 15.94 8.70
C ALA A 8 6.55 14.78 8.42
N PHE A 9 7.73 14.80 9.06
CA PHE A 9 8.69 13.71 8.95
C PHE A 9 8.16 12.40 9.55
N GLY A 10 7.49 12.44 10.69
CA GLY A 10 6.88 11.26 11.30
C GLY A 10 5.82 10.64 10.41
N LEU A 11 4.92 11.45 9.84
CA LEU A 11 3.90 11.00 8.90
C LEU A 11 4.53 10.41 7.63
N PHE A 12 5.55 11.06 7.07
CA PHE A 12 6.28 10.54 5.92
C PHE A 12 6.92 9.17 6.23
N GLY A 13 7.53 9.02 7.40
CA GLY A 13 8.07 7.75 7.86
C GLY A 13 7.01 6.66 7.96
N LEU A 14 5.87 6.96 8.60
CA LEU A 14 4.75 6.02 8.71
C LEU A 14 4.23 5.58 7.34
N VAL A 15 4.04 6.52 6.40
CA VAL A 15 3.60 6.21 5.03
C VAL A 15 4.59 5.28 4.34
N ASN A 16 5.90 5.51 4.46
CA ASN A 16 6.91 4.62 3.87
C ASN A 16 6.88 3.22 4.47
N VAL A 17 6.70 3.09 5.80
CA VAL A 17 6.57 1.79 6.46
C VAL A 17 5.33 1.04 5.98
N LEU A 18 4.20 1.73 5.87
CA LEU A 18 2.97 1.15 5.33
C LEU A 18 3.17 0.72 3.87
N LEU A 19 3.77 1.57 3.04
CA LEU A 19 4.06 1.25 1.63
C LEU A 19 5.01 0.06 1.49
N ALA A 20 6.03 -0.03 2.35
CA ALA A 20 6.92 -1.18 2.41
C ALA A 20 6.17 -2.45 2.79
N ALA A 21 5.28 -2.40 3.79
CA ALA A 21 4.45 -3.54 4.18
C ALA A 21 3.51 -3.98 3.04
N PHE A 22 2.89 -3.05 2.31
CA PHE A 22 2.12 -3.36 1.10
C PHE A 22 3.00 -4.01 0.02
N ASN A 23 4.19 -3.48 -0.23
CA ASN A 23 5.12 -4.04 -1.22
C ASN A 23 5.64 -5.44 -0.86
N LEU A 24 5.49 -5.92 0.38
CA LEU A 24 5.80 -7.30 0.75
C LEU A 24 4.67 -8.29 0.42
N LEU A 25 3.47 -7.83 0.09
CA LEU A 25 2.35 -8.71 -0.24
C LEU A 25 2.57 -9.43 -1.57
N PRO A 26 2.31 -10.75 -1.65
CA PRO A 26 2.55 -11.55 -2.86
C PRO A 26 1.42 -11.42 -3.88
N PHE A 27 1.05 -10.19 -4.29
CA PHE A 27 0.00 -9.94 -5.28
C PHE A 27 0.42 -8.82 -6.27
N PRO A 28 0.37 -9.04 -7.60
CA PRO A 28 0.65 -7.98 -8.57
C PRO A 28 -0.29 -6.79 -8.35
N PRO A 29 0.16 -5.54 -8.49
CA PRO A 29 1.44 -5.11 -9.04
C PRO A 29 2.55 -4.91 -7.99
N LEU A 30 2.31 -5.31 -6.75
CA LEU A 30 3.21 -5.07 -5.61
C LEU A 30 4.52 -5.85 -5.80
N ASP A 31 5.62 -5.33 -5.27
CA ASP A 31 6.95 -5.90 -5.49
C ASP A 31 7.09 -7.35 -5.01
N GLY A 32 6.38 -7.71 -3.93
CA GLY A 32 6.32 -9.05 -3.36
C GLY A 32 5.73 -10.09 -4.30
N SER A 33 5.03 -9.68 -5.36
CA SER A 33 4.54 -10.58 -6.43
C SER A 33 5.67 -11.28 -7.18
N ALA A 34 6.91 -10.79 -7.11
CA ALA A 34 8.08 -11.46 -7.65
C ALA A 34 8.31 -12.86 -7.04
N ILE A 35 7.85 -13.10 -5.81
CA ILE A 35 7.89 -14.44 -5.19
C ILE A 35 6.94 -15.37 -5.96
N ILE A 36 5.71 -14.92 -6.26
CA ILE A 36 4.75 -15.70 -7.04
C ILE A 36 5.29 -15.98 -8.43
N GLU A 37 5.88 -14.99 -9.10
CA GLU A 37 6.47 -15.16 -10.43
C GLU A 37 7.46 -16.32 -10.50
N ARG A 38 8.31 -16.48 -9.48
CA ARG A 38 9.29 -17.57 -9.39
C ARG A 38 8.66 -18.95 -9.18
N LEU A 39 7.43 -18.99 -8.66
CA LEU A 39 6.68 -20.22 -8.43
C LEU A 39 5.78 -20.59 -9.62
N VAL A 40 5.58 -19.69 -10.59
CA VAL A 40 4.74 -19.93 -11.76
C VAL A 40 5.45 -20.90 -12.73
N PRO A 41 4.81 -22.02 -13.11
CA PRO A 41 5.36 -22.93 -14.12
C PRO A 41 5.58 -22.23 -15.46
N GLN A 42 6.63 -22.60 -16.20
CA GLN A 42 6.99 -21.97 -17.49
C GLN A 42 5.83 -21.92 -18.49
N ARG A 43 4.96 -22.94 -18.52
CA ARG A 43 3.75 -22.97 -19.36
C ARG A 43 2.74 -21.84 -19.08
N HIS A 44 2.81 -21.19 -17.92
CA HIS A 44 1.87 -20.15 -17.48
C HIS A 44 2.51 -18.77 -17.35
N ILE A 45 3.83 -18.63 -17.56
CA ILE A 45 4.55 -17.38 -17.30
C ILE A 45 4.07 -16.23 -18.21
N ALA A 46 3.78 -16.53 -19.49
CA ALA A 46 3.25 -15.53 -20.42
C ALA A 46 1.89 -14.97 -19.98
N ARG A 47 1.01 -15.85 -19.47
CA ARG A 47 -0.29 -15.43 -18.93
C ARG A 47 -0.14 -14.62 -17.64
N TYR A 48 0.82 -15.01 -16.79
CA TYR A 48 1.14 -14.25 -15.59
C TYR A 48 1.64 -12.84 -15.92
N TYR A 49 2.51 -12.68 -16.92
CA TYR A 49 2.97 -11.36 -17.35
C TYR A 49 1.87 -10.49 -17.92
N ALA A 50 0.95 -11.06 -18.71
CA ALA A 50 -0.22 -10.34 -19.20
C ALA A 50 -1.10 -9.82 -18.03
N LEU A 51 -1.33 -10.66 -17.01
CA LEU A 51 -2.05 -10.25 -15.80
C LEU A 51 -1.29 -9.15 -15.05
N ARG A 52 0.02 -9.33 -14.83
CA ARG A 52 0.88 -8.37 -14.10
C ARG A 52 0.89 -6.99 -14.76
N GLN A 53 0.90 -6.92 -16.09
CA GLN A 53 0.83 -5.66 -16.84
C GLN A 53 -0.47 -4.89 -16.59
N SER A 54 -1.60 -5.60 -16.46
CA SER A 54 -2.90 -4.98 -16.17
C SER A 54 -3.10 -4.62 -14.69
N ALA A 55 -2.28 -5.17 -13.79
CA ALA A 55 -2.50 -5.05 -12.35
C ALA A 55 -2.33 -3.62 -11.81
N MET A 56 -1.37 -2.84 -12.32
CA MET A 56 -1.20 -1.43 -11.90
C MET A 56 -2.42 -0.56 -12.22
N PRO A 57 -2.91 -0.53 -13.48
CA PRO A 57 -4.15 0.19 -13.80
C PRO A 57 -5.35 -0.25 -12.97
N VAL A 58 -5.51 -1.55 -12.72
CA VAL A 58 -6.60 -2.09 -11.91
C VAL A 58 -6.49 -1.63 -10.45
N LEU A 59 -5.29 -1.71 -9.86
CA LEU A 59 -5.06 -1.22 -8.49
C LEU A 59 -5.36 0.28 -8.39
N PHE A 60 -4.88 1.08 -9.34
CA PHE A 60 -5.11 2.52 -9.34
C PHE A 60 -6.60 2.85 -9.48
N GLY A 61 -7.30 2.17 -10.40
CA GLY A 61 -8.75 2.30 -10.54
C GLY A 61 -9.50 1.91 -9.26
N PHE A 62 -9.10 0.82 -8.61
CA PHE A 62 -9.66 0.40 -7.33
C PHE A 62 -9.43 1.45 -6.22
N LEU A 63 -8.20 1.96 -6.08
CA LEU A 63 -7.87 2.97 -5.07
C LEU A 63 -8.63 4.28 -5.31
N LEU A 64 -8.78 4.70 -6.57
CA LEU A 64 -9.56 5.88 -6.92
C LEU A 64 -11.04 5.71 -6.56
N LEU A 65 -11.65 4.58 -6.97
CA LEU A 65 -13.04 4.28 -6.64
C LEU A 65 -13.24 4.14 -5.13
N ASN A 66 -12.27 3.55 -4.44
CA ASN A 66 -12.28 3.44 -2.99
C ASN A 66 -12.29 4.83 -2.33
N GLY A 67 -11.38 5.73 -2.73
CA GLY A 67 -11.30 7.08 -2.18
C GLY A 67 -12.51 7.96 -2.51
N LEU A 68 -13.19 7.72 -3.63
CA LEU A 68 -14.35 8.51 -4.04
C LEU A 68 -15.67 8.01 -3.44
N PHE A 69 -15.83 6.69 -3.28
CA PHE A 69 -17.13 6.10 -2.98
C PHE A 69 -17.09 5.22 -1.73
N PHE A 70 -16.20 4.23 -1.68
CA PHE A 70 -16.31 3.15 -0.70
C PHE A 70 -15.67 3.44 0.65
N HIS A 71 -14.63 4.27 0.69
CA HIS A 71 -13.87 4.65 1.89
C HIS A 71 -13.42 3.45 2.75
N LEU A 72 -13.20 2.28 2.13
CA LEU A 72 -12.82 1.06 2.87
C LEU A 72 -11.46 1.27 3.52
N GLY A 73 -11.34 0.90 4.80
CA GLY A 73 -10.09 1.00 5.54
C GLY A 73 -9.76 2.41 6.07
N SER A 74 -10.56 3.44 5.76
CA SER A 74 -10.40 4.79 6.33
C SER A 74 -10.36 4.78 7.86
N GLY A 75 -11.32 4.14 8.52
CA GLY A 75 -11.32 4.02 9.98
C GLY A 75 -10.11 3.26 10.56
N MET A 76 -9.56 2.29 9.82
CA MET A 76 -8.32 1.61 10.20
C MET A 76 -7.12 2.54 10.06
N LEU A 77 -7.05 3.29 8.96
CA LEU A 77 -6.01 4.30 8.73
C LEU A 77 -6.06 5.38 9.79
N ASP A 78 -7.24 5.90 10.12
CA ASP A 78 -7.43 6.89 11.19
C ASP A 78 -6.99 6.33 12.54
N SER A 79 -7.31 5.06 12.83
CA SER A 79 -6.88 4.39 14.06
C SER A 79 -5.36 4.25 14.13
N LEU A 80 -4.71 3.92 13.01
CA LEU A 80 -3.24 3.82 12.91
C LEU A 80 -2.57 5.17 13.05
N LEU A 81 -3.10 6.20 12.39
CA LEU A 81 -2.61 7.58 12.49
C LEU A 81 -2.71 8.08 13.93
N ASN A 82 -3.88 7.92 14.57
CA ASN A 82 -4.09 8.29 15.96
C ASN A 82 -3.17 7.52 16.92
N ALA A 83 -2.97 6.22 16.69
CA ALA A 83 -2.05 5.42 17.50
C ALA A 83 -0.60 5.89 17.35
N PHE A 84 -0.17 6.14 16.11
CA PHE A 84 1.16 6.67 15.82
C PHE A 84 1.38 8.03 16.46
N GLU A 85 0.44 8.97 16.34
CA GLU A 85 0.55 10.28 16.97
C GLU A 85 0.70 10.20 18.49
N ARG A 86 -0.08 9.31 19.13
CA ARG A 86 0.03 9.06 20.57
C ARG A 86 1.39 8.48 20.96
N LEU A 87 1.96 7.59 20.16
CA LEU A 87 3.25 6.96 20.47
C LEU A 87 4.44 7.87 20.15
N ALA A 88 4.37 8.64 19.07
CA ALA A 88 5.49 9.41 18.54
C ALA A 88 5.61 10.81 19.14
N PHE A 89 4.50 11.44 19.55
CA PHE A 89 4.50 12.87 19.91
C PHE A 89 3.86 13.18 21.26
N LYS A 90 3.19 12.23 21.91
CA LYS A 90 2.60 12.44 23.23
C LYS A 90 3.61 12.04 24.33
N SER A 91 4.65 12.85 24.49
CA SER A 91 5.52 12.88 25.68
C SER A 91 5.34 14.20 26.42
#